data_AF-A0A2I0AB68-F1
#
_entry.id   AF-A0A2I0AB68-F1
#
_cell.length_a   1.000
_cell.length_b   1.000
_cell.length_c   1.000
_cell.angle_alpha   90.00
_cell.angle_beta   90.00
_cell.angle_gamma   90.00
#
_symmetry.space_group_name_H-M   'P 1'
#
loop_
_entity.id
_entity.type
_entity.pdbx_description
1 polymer ?
#
loop_
_entity_poly.entity_id
_entity_poly.type
_entity_poly.pdbx_seq_one_letter_code
_entity_poly.pdbx_strand_id
1 'polypeptide(L)' 'MLRWMCGYTRKDRMRNEYIRKKVGVAPIEDKFRESRLRWFGHRRAIEAPIRKIELLDFAHVQRRRGRPKKT' A
#
# COMPACT_ATOMS: atom_id res chain seq x y z
N MET A 1 18.52 -15.66 -14.57
CA MET A 1 18.66 -16.92 -13.80
C MET A 1 17.61 -17.98 -14.12
N LEU A 2 16.30 -17.71 -14.02
CA LEU A 2 15.26 -18.76 -14.17
C LEU A 2 15.42 -19.68 -15.41
N ARG A 3 15.74 -19.09 -16.57
CA ARG A 3 16.06 -19.85 -17.78
C ARG A 3 17.24 -20.79 -17.60
N TRP A 4 18.34 -20.26 -17.10
CA TRP A 4 19.59 -20.98 -16.89
C TRP A 4 19.43 -22.11 -15.86
N MET A 5 18.72 -21.85 -14.76
CA MET A 5 18.38 -22.87 -13.76
C MET A 5 17.55 -24.03 -14.34
N CYS A 6 16.71 -23.74 -15.33
CA CYS A 6 15.92 -24.75 -16.02
C CYS A 6 16.62 -25.37 -17.23
N GLY A 7 17.89 -25.01 -17.51
CA GLY A 7 18.64 -25.47 -18.68
C GLY A 7 18.17 -24.91 -20.02
N TYR A 8 17.30 -23.89 -20.02
CA TYR A 8 16.79 -23.32 -21.26
C TYR A 8 17.72 -22.26 -21.83
N THR A 9 18.03 -22.43 -23.11
CA THR A 9 18.82 -21.52 -23.92
C THR A 9 17.94 -20.53 -24.69
N ARG A 10 18.56 -19.57 -25.37
CA ARG A 10 17.84 -18.62 -26.23
C ARG A 10 17.32 -19.30 -27.51
N LYS A 11 17.92 -20.42 -27.94
CA LYS A 11 17.52 -21.19 -29.12
C LYS A 11 16.17 -21.88 -28.94
N ASP A 12 15.84 -22.26 -27.71
CA ASP A 12 14.58 -22.95 -27.40
C ASP A 12 13.34 -22.06 -27.60
N ARG A 13 13.54 -20.73 -27.73
CA ARG A 13 12.47 -19.72 -27.95
C ARG A 13 11.28 -19.86 -26.99
N MET A 14 11.50 -20.47 -25.83
CA MET A 14 10.43 -20.75 -24.88
C MET A 14 9.89 -19.48 -24.27
N ARG A 15 8.56 -19.39 -24.14
CA ARG A 15 7.91 -18.24 -23.51
C ARG A 15 8.27 -18.18 -22.02
N ASN A 16 8.44 -16.96 -21.52
CA ASN A 16 8.83 -16.75 -20.13
C ASN A 16 7.74 -17.20 -19.14
N GLU A 17 6.47 -17.16 -19.56
CA GLU A 17 5.33 -17.65 -18.80
C GLU A 17 5.49 -19.14 -18.44
N TYR A 18 5.89 -19.98 -19.40
CA TYR A 18 6.11 -21.39 -19.15
C TYR A 18 7.24 -21.64 -18.15
N ILE A 19 8.33 -20.87 -18.26
CA ILE A 19 9.47 -20.97 -17.33
C ILE A 19 9.05 -20.58 -15.91
N ARG A 20 8.26 -19.51 -15.78
CA ARG A 20 7.70 -19.08 -14.50
C ARG A 20 6.77 -20.12 -13.91
N LYS A 21 5.88 -20.70 -14.72
CA LYS A 21 4.98 -21.78 -14.31
C LYS A 21 5.74 -23.01 -13.82
N LYS A 22 6.81 -23.40 -14.53
CA LYS A 22 7.67 -24.54 -14.14
C LYS A 22 8.37 -24.33 -12.80
N VAL A 23 8.82 -23.12 -12.51
CA VAL A 23 9.55 -22.78 -11.25
C VAL A 23 8.59 -22.34 -10.13
N GLY A 24 7.29 -22.20 -10.40
CA GLY A 24 6.33 -21.70 -9.41
C GLY A 24 6.46 -20.20 -9.12
N VAL A 25 7.06 -19.43 -10.02
CA VAL A 25 7.19 -17.98 -9.87
C VAL A 25 5.89 -17.31 -10.30
N ALA A 26 5.22 -16.64 -9.37
CA ALA A 26 3.99 -15.90 -9.65
C ALA A 26 4.22 -14.81 -10.72
N PRO A 27 3.22 -14.57 -11.59
CA PRO A 27 3.17 -13.40 -12.46
C PRO A 27 3.40 -12.08 -11.70
N ILE A 28 4.01 -11.11 -12.38
CA ILE A 28 4.24 -9.79 -11.80
C ILE A 28 2.92 -9.05 -11.51
N GLU A 29 1.89 -9.33 -12.31
CA GLU A 29 0.56 -8.76 -12.13
C GLU A 29 -0.03 -9.12 -10.76
N ASP A 30 0.15 -10.37 -10.31
CA ASP A 30 -0.33 -10.81 -9.01
C ASP A 30 0.38 -10.07 -7.87
N LYS A 31 1.69 -9.83 -7.98
CA LYS A 31 2.43 -8.98 -7.02
C LYS A 31 1.92 -7.54 -7.00
N PHE A 32 1.57 -6.97 -8.15
CA PHE A 32 0.98 -5.64 -8.21
C PHE A 32 -0.40 -5.60 -7.58
N ARG A 33 -1.23 -6.63 -7.80
CA ARG A 33 -2.55 -6.79 -7.18
C ARG A 33 -2.42 -6.90 -5.66
N GLU A 34 -1.53 -7.74 -5.15
CA GLU A 34 -1.26 -7.90 -3.73
C GLU A 34 -0.77 -6.60 -3.08
N SER A 35 0.19 -5.92 -3.71
CA SER A 35 0.71 -4.63 -3.23
C SER A 35 -0.39 -3.56 -3.15
N ARG A 36 -1.28 -3.53 -4.15
CA ARG A 36 -2.42 -2.61 -4.18
C ARG A 36 -3.43 -2.93 -3.08
N LEU A 37 -3.75 -4.21 -2.86
CA LEU A 37 -4.65 -4.63 -1.78
C LEU A 37 -4.06 -4.29 -0.40
N ARG A 38 -2.77 -4.51 -0.20
CA ARG A 38 -2.06 -4.12 1.03
C ARG A 38 -2.12 -2.60 1.26
N TRP A 39 -1.97 -1.80 0.20
CA TRP A 39 -2.12 -0.34 0.27
C TRP A 39 -3.54 0.08 0.69
N PHE A 40 -4.59 -0.53 0.12
CA PHE A 40 -5.97 -0.25 0.51
C PHE A 40 -6.29 -0.71 1.94
N GLY A 41 -5.80 -1.88 2.35
CA GLY A 41 -5.92 -2.37 3.73
C GLY A 41 -5.24 -1.44 4.73
N HIS A 42 -4.06 -0.92 4.39
CA HIS A 42 -3.36 0.09 5.19
C HIS A 42 -4.16 1.39 5.31
N ARG A 43 -4.77 1.87 4.22
CA ARG A 43 -5.59 3.10 4.23
C ARG A 43 -6.85 2.97 5.11
N ARG A 44 -7.46 1.78 5.22
CA ARG A 44 -8.61 1.55 6.11
C ARG A 44 -8.26 1.58 7.60
N ALA A 45 -7.01 1.28 7.98
CA ALA A 45 -6.58 1.34 9.39
C ALA A 45 -6.41 2.78 9.91
N ILE A 46 -6.32 3.77 9.02
CA ILE A 46 -6.11 5.20 9.34
C ILE A 46 -7.45 5.92 9.64
N GLU A 47 -8.59 5.23 9.70
CA GLU A 47 -9.86 5.86 10.13
C GLU A 47 -9.99 5.95 11.67
N ALA A 48 -9.09 5.31 12.43
CA ALA A 48 -9.07 5.33 13.90
C ALA A 48 -8.32 6.51 14.58
N PRO A 49 -7.30 7.19 14.01
CA PRO A 49 -6.66 8.33 14.64
C PRO A 49 -7.42 9.65 14.46
N ILE A 50 -8.19 9.80 13.37
CA ILE A 50 -8.88 11.07 13.07
C ILE A 50 -9.97 11.35 14.11
N ARG A 51 -10.70 10.32 14.56
CA ARG A 51 -11.69 10.44 15.64
C ARG A 51 -11.09 10.84 17.01
N LYS A 52 -9.79 10.61 17.23
CA LYS A 52 -9.11 11.07 18.47
C LYS A 52 -8.79 12.56 18.44
N ILE A 53 -8.52 13.12 17.26
CA ILE A 53 -8.24 14.55 17.10
C ILE A 53 -9.52 15.37 17.28
N GLU A 54 -10.65 14.92 16.72
CA GLU A 54 -11.94 15.59 16.86
C GLU A 54 -12.39 15.69 18.35
N LEU A 55 -12.16 14.64 19.15
CA LEU A 55 -12.47 14.66 20.59
C LEU A 55 -11.55 15.59 21.40
N LEU A 56 -10.27 15.72 21.01
CA LEU A 56 -9.32 16.62 21.67
C LEU A 56 -9.58 18.10 21.32
N ASP A 57 -10.01 18.37 20.09
CA ASP A 57 -10.36 19.74 19.65
C ASP A 57 -11.59 20.26 20.40
N PHE A 58 -12.65 19.46 20.58
CA PHE A 58 -13.84 19.89 21.31
C PHE A 58 -13.58 20.23 22.79
N ALA A 59 -12.59 19.59 23.43
CA ALA A 59 -12.18 19.94 24.80
C ALA A 59 -11.42 21.28 24.89
N HIS A 60 -10.76 21.71 23.81
CA HIS A 60 -9.95 22.94 23.76
C HIS A 60 -10.69 24.17 23.18
N VAL A 61 -11.92 23.99 22.69
CA VAL A 61 -12.75 25.06 22.07
C VAL A 61 -13.42 25.99 23.11
N GLN A 62 -12.98 26.01 24.37
CA GLN A 62 -13.33 27.08 25.33
C GLN A 62 -12.40 28.30 25.23
N ARG A 63 -11.93 28.64 24.01
CA ARG A 63 -11.24 29.91 23.76
C ARG A 63 -12.23 30.95 23.25
N ARG A 64 -12.62 31.88 24.13
CA ARG A 64 -13.39 33.07 23.75
C ARG A 64 -12.59 33.88 22.73
N ARG A 65 -13.03 33.90 21.47
CA ARG A 65 -12.50 34.81 20.45
C ARG A 65 -13.13 36.18 20.66
N GLY A 66 -12.33 37.15 21.08
CA GLY A 66 -12.74 38.55 21.19
C GLY A 66 -11.58 39.46 21.56
N ARG A 67 -11.56 40.66 20.99
CA ARG A 67 -10.60 41.72 21.30
C ARG A 67 -10.84 42.23 22.74
N PRO A 68 -9.81 42.35 23.60
CA PRO A 68 -9.97 42.98 24.92
C PRO A 68 -10.41 44.44 24.78
N LYS A 69 -11.32 44.91 25.64
CA LYS A 69 -11.70 46.33 25.68
C LYS A 69 -10.50 47.16 26.13
N LYS A 70 -10.21 48.24 25.41
CA LYS A 70 -9.23 49.25 25.83
C LYS A 70 -9.91 50.17 26.85
N THR A 71 -9.29 50.32 28.01
CA THR A 71 -9.55 51.39 28.97
C THR A 71 -9.13 52.72 28.37
#